data_AF-Q54NT2-F1
#
_entry.id   AF-Q54NT2-F1
#
_cell.length_a   1.000
_cell.length_b   1.000
_cell.length_c   1.000
_cell.angle_alpha   90.00
_cell.angle_beta   90.00
_cell.angle_gamma   90.00
#
_symmetry.space_group_name_H-M   'P 1'
#
loop_
_entity.id
_entity.type
_entity.pdbx_description
1 polymer ?
#
loop_
_entity_poly.entity_id
_entity_poly.type
_entity_poly.pdbx_seq_one_letter_code
_entity_poly.pdbx_strand_id
1 'polypeptide(L)'
;MSNKITTQFARTRQMLFTKTGHSEETIDVQYHYEKERTFSTEERLVKIQKNSKKLIELYKDLNKITTDIAQDACDLYDTQDPMWTPGSKLRDVATNNDKHLLDYTEQMAEPYTKPLSDYISQYKEARKRTEELTTRKVDMDRYKNEVGKLREKGAGSSSKAKLAPTEEKLRICKEGYDSLHEELLNDLPRLNEDKLIFIDYLVASLIKYQSEFHKKVSYEWSPLPSLTKHVDEYSGRDHQPVITSVERSAASINLRSDPVFKSNASIKMKPGAQDQQQYSTVDKDIHQSPNPSNLNLQKSTPNPYGGASAPPPLYGGGGSSTATALYDFTGVDSSELSFRAGDIITIHKSEGEWWEGELNGIYGFAPGSYLRMN
;
A
#
# COMPACT_ATOMS: atom_id res chain seq x y z
N MET A 1 2.64 -40.50 9.54
CA MET A 1 2.28 -40.79 8.14
C MET A 1 2.84 -39.67 7.27
N SER A 2 3.36 -40.03 6.09
CA SER A 2 4.01 -39.22 5.03
C SER A 2 3.50 -37.77 4.88
N ASN A 3 4.34 -36.78 4.59
CA ASN A 3 5.02 -36.63 3.31
C ASN A 3 6.34 -35.85 3.45
N LYS A 4 7.47 -36.56 3.48
CA LYS A 4 8.72 -36.05 2.92
C LYS A 4 8.63 -36.23 1.41
N ILE A 5 7.88 -35.36 0.72
CA ILE A 5 8.04 -35.22 -0.72
C ILE A 5 9.40 -34.55 -0.91
N THR A 6 10.36 -35.41 -1.16
CA THR A 6 11.71 -35.05 -1.55
C THR A 6 11.59 -34.62 -3.00
N THR A 7 11.19 -33.38 -3.27
CA THR A 7 11.45 -32.75 -4.58
C THR A 7 12.93 -32.41 -4.60
N GLN A 8 13.70 -33.46 -4.85
CA GLN A 8 15.12 -33.47 -5.11
C GLN A 8 15.44 -32.85 -6.47
N PHE A 9 14.78 -31.74 -6.84
CA PHE A 9 15.36 -30.78 -7.78
C PHE A 9 16.49 -30.06 -7.03
N ALA A 10 17.54 -30.85 -6.79
CA ALA A 10 18.91 -30.48 -6.95
C ALA A 10 19.10 -28.97 -7.13
N ARG A 11 19.24 -28.25 -6.00
CA ARG A 11 20.00 -26.99 -5.92
C ARG A 11 21.50 -27.24 -6.25
N THR A 12 21.79 -28.19 -7.13
CA THR A 12 23.07 -28.37 -7.81
C THR A 12 23.28 -27.07 -8.52
N ARG A 13 24.19 -26.22 -8.01
CA ARG A 13 24.69 -24.98 -8.62
C ARG A 13 24.40 -24.94 -10.11
N GLN A 14 23.19 -24.53 -10.50
CA GLN A 14 22.85 -24.38 -11.90
C GLN A 14 23.41 -23.01 -12.20
N MET A 15 24.69 -23.03 -12.57
CA MET A 15 25.43 -21.88 -13.04
C MET A 15 24.75 -21.54 -14.38
N LEU A 16 23.69 -20.73 -14.36
CA LEU A 16 23.03 -20.30 -15.58
C LEU A 16 24.00 -19.35 -16.28
N PHE A 17 24.45 -19.75 -17.47
CA PHE A 17 25.31 -18.94 -18.32
C PHE A 17 24.44 -17.90 -19.03
N THR A 18 24.42 -16.65 -18.55
CA THR A 18 23.88 -15.54 -19.33
C THR A 18 24.98 -15.01 -20.25
N LYS A 19 24.68 -14.95 -21.56
CA LYS A 19 25.59 -14.46 -22.58
C LYS A 19 25.50 -12.94 -22.64
N THR A 20 26.05 -12.24 -21.66
CA THR A 20 26.17 -10.78 -21.72
C THR A 20 27.42 -10.41 -22.50
N GLY A 21 27.24 -10.05 -23.78
CA GLY A 21 28.22 -9.33 -24.59
C GLY A 21 29.52 -10.07 -24.89
N HIS A 22 30.40 -10.26 -23.89
CA HIS A 22 31.74 -10.86 -24.03
C HIS A 22 32.21 -11.61 -22.76
N SER A 23 31.34 -11.95 -21.81
CA SER A 23 31.70 -12.79 -20.65
C SER A 23 30.62 -13.82 -20.31
N GLU A 24 31.03 -15.07 -20.11
CA GLU A 24 30.21 -16.09 -19.45
C GLU A 24 30.13 -15.74 -17.96
N GLU A 25 28.97 -15.30 -17.49
CA GLU A 25 28.74 -15.08 -16.07
C GLU A 25 28.06 -16.31 -15.48
N THR A 26 28.64 -16.82 -14.40
CA THR A 26 27.99 -17.79 -13.54
C THR A 26 27.02 -17.06 -12.63
N ILE A 27 25.73 -17.33 -12.77
CA ILE A 27 24.72 -16.87 -11.81
C ILE A 27 24.58 -17.91 -10.69
N ASP A 28 24.80 -17.48 -9.44
CA ASP A 28 24.43 -18.28 -8.27
C ASP A 28 22.91 -18.17 -8.05
N VAL A 29 22.17 -19.05 -8.74
CA VAL A 29 20.71 -19.07 -8.73
C VAL A 29 20.15 -19.14 -7.31
N GLN A 30 20.81 -19.87 -6.41
CA GLN A 30 20.37 -20.01 -5.03
C GLN A 30 20.50 -18.70 -4.26
N TYR A 31 21.66 -18.03 -4.36
CA TYR A 31 21.85 -16.72 -3.73
C TYR A 31 20.82 -15.70 -4.23
N HIS A 32 20.64 -15.60 -5.55
CA HIS A 32 19.69 -14.65 -6.13
C HIS A 32 18.26 -14.93 -5.69
N TYR A 33 17.88 -16.21 -5.63
CA TYR A 33 16.56 -16.60 -5.17
C TYR A 33 16.29 -16.21 -3.71
N GLU A 34 17.20 -16.55 -2.80
CA GLU A 34 17.04 -16.23 -1.37
C GLU A 34 17.12 -14.73 -1.11
N LYS A 35 17.89 -13.99 -1.91
CA LYS A 35 17.91 -12.51 -1.90
C LYS A 35 16.55 -11.92 -2.23
N GLU A 36 15.96 -12.31 -3.37
CA GLU A 36 14.64 -11.79 -3.78
C GLU A 36 13.55 -12.15 -2.77
N ARG A 37 13.55 -13.41 -2.29
CA ARG A 37 12.63 -13.89 -1.26
C ARG A 37 12.72 -13.08 0.04
N THR A 38 13.95 -12.77 0.47
CA THR A 38 14.21 -11.97 1.68
C THR A 38 13.73 -10.54 1.51
N PHE A 39 14.00 -9.90 0.37
CA PHE A 39 13.64 -8.49 0.16
C PHE A 39 12.17 -8.26 -0.13
N SER A 40 11.46 -9.21 -0.76
CA SER A 40 9.99 -9.16 -0.81
C SER A 40 9.38 -9.23 0.60
N THR A 41 9.95 -10.05 1.49
CA THR A 41 9.52 -10.11 2.90
C THR A 41 9.79 -8.78 3.61
N GLU A 42 10.95 -8.16 3.40
CA GLU A 42 11.25 -6.83 3.95
C GLU A 42 10.24 -5.78 3.52
N GLU A 43 9.91 -5.71 2.22
CA GLU A 43 8.96 -4.74 1.67
C GLU A 43 7.59 -4.85 2.36
N ARG A 44 7.13 -6.08 2.63
CA ARG A 44 5.88 -6.35 3.36
C ARG A 44 5.95 -5.90 4.82
N LEU A 45 7.04 -6.21 5.52
CA LEU A 45 7.23 -5.80 6.91
C LEU A 45 7.30 -4.27 7.04
N VAL A 46 7.99 -3.59 6.13
CA VAL A 46 8.04 -2.12 6.07
C VAL A 46 6.67 -1.54 5.79
N LYS A 47 5.90 -2.14 4.87
CA LYS A 47 4.51 -1.73 4.60
C LYS A 47 3.60 -1.91 5.82
N ILE A 48 3.74 -3.02 6.55
CA ILE A 48 3.04 -3.25 7.83
C ILE A 48 3.40 -2.14 8.81
N GLN A 49 4.70 -1.87 9.03
CA GLN A 49 5.15 -0.83 9.95
C GLN A 49 4.59 0.56 9.57
N LYS A 50 4.61 0.91 8.28
CA LYS A 50 4.06 2.17 7.77
C LYS A 50 2.55 2.26 8.01
N ASN A 51 1.81 1.19 7.72
CA ASN A 51 0.36 1.15 7.89
C ASN A 51 -0.03 1.19 9.37
N SER A 52 0.71 0.52 10.26
CA SER A 52 0.47 0.59 11.70
C SER A 52 0.65 2.01 12.24
N LYS A 53 1.66 2.75 11.77
CA LYS A 53 1.81 4.19 12.10
C LYS A 53 0.67 5.02 11.53
N LYS A 54 0.31 4.80 10.26
CA LYS A 54 -0.81 5.52 9.63
C LYS A 54 -2.14 5.30 10.35
N LEU A 55 -2.38 4.09 10.85
CA LEU A 55 -3.57 3.77 11.62
C LEU A 55 -3.69 4.64 12.88
N ILE A 56 -2.59 4.85 13.61
CA ILE A 56 -2.57 5.75 14.78
C ILE A 56 -2.91 7.19 14.38
N GLU A 57 -2.33 7.71 13.30
CA GLU A 57 -2.62 9.07 12.83
C GLU A 57 -4.10 9.22 12.42
N LEU A 58 -4.69 8.20 11.79
CA LEU A 58 -6.12 8.22 11.44
C LEU A 58 -7.02 8.25 12.67
N TYR A 59 -6.66 7.59 13.77
CA TYR A 59 -7.42 7.72 15.02
C TYR A 59 -7.34 9.13 15.61
N LYS A 60 -6.17 9.79 15.54
CA LYS A 60 -6.02 11.19 15.96
C LYS A 60 -6.89 12.12 15.11
N ASP A 61 -6.85 11.96 13.79
CA ASP A 61 -7.67 12.76 12.87
C ASP A 61 -9.17 12.54 13.14
N LEU A 62 -9.59 11.29 13.38
CA LEU A 62 -10.96 10.96 13.74
C LEU A 62 -11.40 11.66 15.04
N ASN A 63 -10.59 11.60 16.09
CA ASN A 63 -10.88 12.25 17.37
C ASN A 63 -10.89 13.78 17.23
N LYS A 64 -10.00 14.35 16.41
CA LYS A 64 -9.98 15.79 16.12
C LYS A 64 -11.26 16.24 15.41
N ILE A 65 -11.65 15.56 14.32
CA ILE A 65 -12.86 15.91 13.58
C ILE A 65 -14.11 15.73 14.45
N THR A 66 -14.13 14.69 15.30
CA THR A 66 -15.22 14.48 16.26
C THR A 66 -15.31 15.65 17.26
N THR A 67 -14.16 16.15 17.73
CA THR A 67 -14.08 17.32 18.61
C THR A 67 -14.60 18.58 17.91
N ASP A 68 -14.18 18.82 16.67
CA ASP A 68 -14.62 19.97 15.88
C ASP A 68 -16.16 19.95 15.67
N ILE A 69 -16.71 18.80 15.25
CA ILE A 69 -18.16 18.60 15.10
C ILE A 69 -18.89 18.82 16.43
N ALA A 70 -18.39 18.27 17.52
CA ALA A 70 -18.99 18.39 18.84
C ALA A 70 -19.02 19.86 19.32
N GLN A 71 -17.94 20.60 19.06
CA GLN A 71 -17.82 22.01 19.42
C GLN A 71 -18.80 22.87 18.62
N ASP A 72 -18.79 22.73 17.29
CA ASP A 72 -19.68 23.51 16.42
C ASP A 72 -21.15 23.21 16.71
N ALA A 73 -21.50 21.94 16.99
CA ALA A 73 -22.85 21.56 17.38
C ALA A 73 -23.27 22.14 18.73
N CYS A 74 -22.38 22.16 19.73
CA CYS A 74 -22.62 22.82 21.01
C CYS A 74 -22.90 24.31 20.86
N ASP A 75 -22.14 24.98 20.00
CA ASP A 75 -22.19 26.43 19.84
C ASP A 75 -23.48 26.91 19.15
N LEU A 76 -24.28 25.99 18.56
CA LEU A 76 -25.62 26.27 18.05
C LEU A 76 -26.69 26.37 19.16
N TYR A 77 -26.41 25.89 20.37
CA TYR A 77 -27.35 25.88 21.49
C TYR A 77 -26.92 26.85 22.61
N ASP A 78 -27.90 27.47 23.28
CA ASP A 78 -27.64 28.16 24.53
C ASP A 78 -27.16 27.13 25.59
N THR A 79 -26.28 27.56 26.51
CA THR A 79 -25.70 26.66 27.54
C THR A 79 -26.74 26.06 28.50
N GLN A 80 -27.96 26.59 28.52
CA GLN A 80 -29.08 26.08 29.33
C GLN A 80 -29.93 25.06 28.57
N ASP A 81 -29.74 24.92 27.25
CA ASP A 81 -30.50 24.00 26.42
C ASP A 81 -30.10 22.53 26.72
N PRO A 82 -31.06 21.61 26.87
CA PRO A 82 -30.77 20.19 27.07
C PRO A 82 -29.86 19.56 26.00
N MET A 83 -29.90 20.04 24.75
CA MET A 83 -29.08 19.57 23.63
C MET A 83 -27.65 20.10 23.63
N TRP A 84 -27.34 21.12 24.43
CA TRP A 84 -25.96 21.54 24.65
C TRP A 84 -25.12 20.42 25.32
N THR A 85 -25.73 19.68 26.26
CA THR A 85 -25.04 18.64 27.05
C THR A 85 -24.54 17.45 26.20
N PRO A 86 -25.35 16.84 25.30
CA PRO A 86 -24.88 15.81 24.38
C PRO A 86 -23.63 16.21 23.58
N GLY A 87 -23.60 17.42 23.01
CA GLY A 87 -22.43 17.91 22.29
C GLY A 87 -21.20 18.03 23.20
N SER A 88 -21.37 18.56 24.42
CA SER A 88 -20.25 18.69 25.36
C SER A 88 -19.73 17.32 25.78
N LYS A 89 -20.62 16.33 25.93
CA LYS A 89 -20.24 14.95 26.26
C LYS A 89 -19.57 14.24 25.10
N LEU A 90 -19.96 14.51 23.85
CA LEU A 90 -19.25 14.00 22.67
C LEU A 90 -17.81 14.51 22.61
N ARG A 91 -17.58 15.77 22.98
CA ARG A 91 -16.22 16.34 23.10
C ARG A 91 -15.39 15.65 24.20
N ASP A 92 -16.01 15.36 25.35
CA ASP A 92 -15.36 14.59 26.42
C ASP A 92 -14.96 13.18 25.92
N VAL A 93 -15.83 12.51 25.16
CA VAL A 93 -15.57 11.19 24.55
C VAL A 93 -14.37 11.26 23.60
N ALA A 94 -14.31 12.25 22.71
CA ALA A 94 -13.17 12.41 21.80
C ALA A 94 -11.85 12.63 22.57
N THR A 95 -11.87 13.47 23.61
CA THR A 95 -10.72 13.72 24.48
C THR A 95 -10.28 12.46 25.24
N ASN A 96 -11.22 11.66 25.72
CA ASN A 96 -10.89 10.39 26.39
C ASN A 96 -10.37 9.34 25.41
N ASN A 97 -10.90 9.29 24.18
CA ASN A 97 -10.39 8.42 23.13
C ASN A 97 -8.93 8.76 22.77
N ASP A 98 -8.53 10.04 22.79
CA ASP A 98 -7.12 10.43 22.61
C ASP A 98 -6.23 9.90 23.74
N LYS A 99 -6.69 9.90 24.99
CA LYS A 99 -5.96 9.28 26.12
C LYS A 99 -5.84 7.77 25.94
N HIS A 100 -6.94 7.10 25.56
CA HIS A 100 -6.93 5.66 25.27
C HIS A 100 -5.99 5.30 24.11
N LEU A 101 -5.87 6.18 23.11
CA LEU A 101 -4.94 6.03 21.98
C LEU A 101 -3.48 6.20 22.41
N LEU A 102 -3.21 7.14 23.32
CA LEU A 102 -1.88 7.31 23.92
C LEU A 102 -1.50 6.05 24.73
N ASP A 103 -2.36 5.60 25.64
CA ASP A 103 -2.18 4.35 26.40
C ASP A 103 -1.91 3.17 25.46
N TYR A 104 -2.70 3.02 24.39
CA TYR A 104 -2.53 1.97 23.39
C TYR A 104 -1.15 2.05 22.72
N THR A 105 -0.72 3.24 22.33
CA THR A 105 0.58 3.44 21.67
C THR A 105 1.74 3.11 22.60
N GLU A 106 1.66 3.51 23.88
CA GLU A 106 2.67 3.18 24.90
C GLU A 106 2.72 1.68 25.19
N GLN A 107 1.56 1.03 25.32
CA GLN A 107 1.48 -0.43 25.54
C GLN A 107 1.97 -1.24 24.34
N MET A 108 1.83 -0.69 23.13
CA MET A 108 2.32 -1.28 21.88
C MET A 108 3.81 -1.05 21.63
N ALA A 109 4.49 -0.23 22.42
CA ALA A 109 5.90 0.09 22.20
C ALA A 109 6.80 -1.15 22.29
N GLU A 110 6.76 -1.85 23.43
CA GLU A 110 7.62 -3.01 23.70
C GLU A 110 7.19 -4.33 23.04
N PRO A 111 5.90 -4.71 22.97
CA PRO A 111 5.52 -6.00 22.38
C PRO A 111 5.35 -5.99 20.86
N TYR A 112 5.35 -4.81 20.23
CA TYR A 112 5.07 -4.69 18.79
C TYR A 112 6.00 -3.73 18.08
N THR A 113 5.99 -2.45 18.47
CA THR A 113 6.63 -1.38 17.68
C THR A 113 8.14 -1.54 17.61
N LYS A 114 8.77 -1.73 18.77
CA LYS A 114 10.22 -1.94 18.88
C LYS A 114 10.64 -3.29 18.31
N PRO A 115 10.04 -4.44 18.66
CA PRO A 115 10.37 -5.71 18.03
C PRO A 115 10.24 -5.67 16.50
N LEU A 116 9.16 -5.12 15.94
CA LEU A 116 8.99 -5.01 14.50
C LEU A 116 10.10 -4.15 13.88
N SER A 117 10.47 -3.04 14.53
CA SER A 117 11.57 -2.19 14.06
C SER A 117 12.92 -2.91 14.10
N ASP A 118 13.21 -3.61 15.19
CA ASP A 118 14.45 -4.36 15.38
C ASP A 118 14.54 -5.52 14.38
N TYR A 119 13.44 -6.22 14.12
CA TYR A 119 13.39 -7.29 13.13
C TYR A 119 13.59 -6.78 11.69
N ILE A 120 12.92 -5.67 11.32
CA ILE A 120 13.15 -4.99 10.03
C ILE A 120 14.61 -4.56 9.89
N SER A 121 15.29 -4.19 10.98
CA SER A 121 16.71 -3.78 10.93
C SER A 121 17.63 -4.90 10.45
N GLN A 122 17.29 -6.17 10.72
CA GLN A 122 18.05 -7.32 10.21
C GLN A 122 17.96 -7.43 8.67
N TYR A 123 16.78 -7.18 8.09
CA TYR A 123 16.62 -7.12 6.64
C TYR A 123 17.40 -5.96 6.01
N LYS A 124 17.43 -4.81 6.68
CA LYS A 124 18.23 -3.66 6.23
C LYS A 124 19.73 -3.97 6.25
N GLU A 125 20.21 -4.68 7.27
CA GLU A 125 21.59 -5.13 7.34
C GLU A 125 21.89 -6.17 6.25
N ALA A 126 20.98 -7.12 6.00
CA ALA A 126 21.10 -8.06 4.88
C ALA A 126 21.20 -7.32 3.54
N ARG A 127 20.35 -6.30 3.32
CA ARG A 127 20.40 -5.45 2.12
C ARG A 127 21.75 -4.78 1.95
N LYS A 128 22.24 -4.11 2.99
CA LYS A 128 23.57 -3.49 3.00
C LYS A 128 24.68 -4.49 2.67
N ARG A 129 24.63 -5.70 3.22
CA ARG A 129 25.59 -6.77 2.91
C ARG A 129 25.52 -7.23 1.44
N THR A 130 24.33 -7.30 0.85
CA THR A 130 24.20 -7.63 -0.59
C THR A 130 24.73 -6.51 -1.51
N GLU A 131 24.60 -5.25 -1.11
CA GLU A 131 25.18 -4.10 -1.81
C GLU A 131 26.70 -4.11 -1.72
N GLU A 132 27.24 -4.41 -0.53
CA GLU A 132 28.67 -4.61 -0.31
C GLU A 132 29.21 -5.80 -1.14
N LEU A 133 28.50 -6.93 -1.19
CA LEU A 133 28.90 -8.07 -2.02
C LEU A 133 28.98 -7.69 -3.50
N THR A 134 28.01 -6.89 -3.98
CA THR A 134 28.00 -6.37 -5.36
C THR A 134 29.24 -5.50 -5.62
N THR A 135 29.60 -4.64 -4.67
CA THR A 135 30.82 -3.81 -4.75
C THR A 135 32.09 -4.67 -4.78
N ARG A 136 32.20 -5.67 -3.90
CA ARG A 136 33.34 -6.60 -3.87
C ARG A 136 33.49 -7.40 -5.15
N LYS A 137 32.37 -7.79 -5.77
CA LYS A 137 32.36 -8.47 -7.07
C LYS A 137 32.96 -7.59 -8.16
N VAL A 138 32.55 -6.32 -8.23
CA VAL A 138 33.10 -5.34 -9.19
C VAL A 138 34.61 -5.15 -9.00
N ASP A 139 35.09 -5.02 -7.77
CA ASP A 139 36.52 -4.88 -7.48
C ASP A 139 37.31 -6.15 -7.84
N MET A 140 36.79 -7.34 -7.51
CA MET A 140 37.39 -8.61 -7.88
C MET A 140 37.51 -8.74 -9.41
N ASP A 141 36.44 -8.46 -10.15
CA ASP A 141 36.42 -8.56 -11.61
C ASP A 141 37.35 -7.53 -12.26
N ARG A 142 37.43 -6.32 -11.69
CA ARG A 142 38.39 -5.30 -12.11
C ARG A 142 39.83 -5.83 -11.98
N TYR A 143 40.23 -6.33 -10.82
CA TYR A 143 41.60 -6.82 -10.63
C TYR A 143 41.86 -8.10 -11.43
N LYS A 144 40.86 -8.96 -11.63
CA LYS A 144 40.95 -10.13 -12.51
C LYS A 144 41.28 -9.72 -13.95
N ASN A 145 40.59 -8.70 -14.46
CA ASN A 145 40.84 -8.13 -15.78
C ASN A 145 42.20 -7.43 -15.87
N GLU A 146 42.63 -6.71 -14.82
CA GLU A 146 43.96 -6.09 -14.77
C GLU A 146 45.09 -7.13 -14.79
N VAL A 147 44.96 -8.22 -14.03
CA VAL A 147 45.92 -9.35 -14.05
C VAL A 147 45.97 -9.99 -15.44
N GLY A 148 44.81 -10.23 -16.07
CA GLY A 148 44.74 -10.73 -17.45
C GLY A 148 45.53 -9.86 -18.43
N LYS A 149 45.28 -8.55 -18.41
CA LYS A 149 46.00 -7.57 -19.27
C LYS A 149 47.49 -7.49 -18.97
N LEU A 150 47.92 -7.61 -17.71
CA LEU A 150 49.34 -7.57 -17.35
C LEU A 150 50.08 -8.82 -17.83
N ARG A 151 49.42 -9.99 -17.82
CA ARG A 151 49.96 -11.24 -18.36
C ARG A 151 50.07 -11.21 -19.89
N GLU A 152 49.07 -10.65 -20.58
CA GLU A 152 49.10 -10.46 -22.04
C GLU A 152 50.23 -9.54 -22.50
N LYS A 153 50.54 -8.47 -21.74
CA LYS A 153 51.63 -7.53 -22.06
C LYS A 153 53.04 -8.13 -21.95
N GLY A 154 53.19 -9.35 -21.42
CA GLY A 154 54.48 -10.05 -21.33
C GLY A 154 55.48 -9.40 -20.36
N ALA A 155 56.76 -9.80 -20.46
CA ALA A 155 57.83 -9.52 -19.50
C ALA A 155 58.47 -8.11 -19.59
N GLY A 156 57.70 -7.08 -19.95
CA GLY A 156 58.15 -5.70 -19.81
C GLY A 156 58.52 -5.39 -18.35
N SER A 157 59.61 -4.66 -18.11
CA SER A 157 60.07 -4.33 -16.74
C SER A 157 58.94 -3.72 -15.88
N SER A 158 58.11 -2.85 -16.48
CA SER A 158 57.00 -2.19 -15.79
C SER A 158 55.79 -3.11 -15.54
N SER A 159 55.48 -4.05 -16.45
CA SER A 159 54.39 -5.03 -16.25
C SER A 159 54.76 -6.04 -15.17
N LYS A 160 56.02 -6.52 -15.18
CA LYS A 160 56.53 -7.44 -14.15
C LYS A 160 56.52 -6.82 -12.75
N ALA A 161 56.88 -5.54 -12.62
CA ALA A 161 56.84 -4.82 -11.35
C ALA A 161 55.41 -4.61 -10.80
N LYS A 162 54.41 -4.52 -11.68
CA LYS A 162 52.99 -4.31 -11.30
C LYS A 162 52.22 -5.61 -11.10
N LEU A 163 52.65 -6.72 -11.72
CA LEU A 163 51.92 -7.98 -11.72
C LEU A 163 51.69 -8.53 -10.31
N ALA A 164 52.76 -8.75 -9.53
CA ALA A 164 52.63 -9.32 -8.19
C ALA A 164 51.78 -8.46 -7.23
N PRO A 165 51.95 -7.12 -7.16
CA PRO A 165 51.04 -6.28 -6.37
C PRO A 165 49.57 -6.34 -6.82
N THR A 166 49.29 -6.46 -8.12
CA THR A 166 47.91 -6.57 -8.63
C THR A 166 47.32 -7.96 -8.35
N GLU A 167 48.12 -9.03 -8.44
CA GLU A 167 47.70 -10.40 -8.06
C GLU A 167 47.35 -10.48 -6.57
N GLU A 168 48.11 -9.81 -5.72
CA GLU A 168 47.80 -9.74 -4.29
C GLU A 168 46.49 -8.99 -4.01
N LYS A 169 46.22 -7.89 -4.72
CA LYS A 169 44.93 -7.20 -4.64
C LYS A 169 43.77 -8.09 -5.09
N LEU A 170 43.94 -8.82 -6.20
CA LEU A 170 42.94 -9.78 -6.67
C LEU A 170 42.66 -10.85 -5.60
N ARG A 171 43.71 -11.40 -4.98
CA ARG A 171 43.58 -12.40 -3.91
C ARG A 171 42.74 -11.86 -2.74
N ILE A 172 43.08 -10.67 -2.24
CA ILE A 172 42.35 -10.02 -1.14
C ILE A 172 40.88 -9.74 -1.51
N CYS A 173 40.62 -9.19 -2.70
CA CYS A 173 39.26 -8.93 -3.17
C CYS A 173 38.44 -10.22 -3.30
N LYS A 174 39.06 -11.29 -3.81
CA LYS A 174 38.42 -12.59 -3.94
C LYS A 174 38.10 -13.21 -2.58
N GLU A 175 39.03 -13.20 -1.63
CA GLU A 175 38.79 -13.69 -0.26
C GLU A 175 37.69 -12.89 0.44
N GLY A 176 37.69 -11.57 0.28
CA GLY A 176 36.63 -10.71 0.80
C GLY A 176 35.26 -10.97 0.17
N TYR A 177 35.20 -11.22 -1.13
CA TYR A 177 33.96 -11.61 -1.82
C TYR A 177 33.47 -12.98 -1.34
N ASP A 178 34.34 -14.00 -1.40
CA ASP A 178 33.99 -15.39 -1.09
C ASP A 178 33.51 -15.50 0.38
N SER A 179 34.18 -14.82 1.32
CA SER A 179 33.78 -14.82 2.74
C SER A 179 32.40 -14.20 2.98
N LEU A 180 32.08 -13.08 2.33
CA LEU A 180 30.77 -12.43 2.49
C LEU A 180 29.67 -13.18 1.74
N HIS A 181 30.01 -13.80 0.61
CA HIS A 181 29.09 -14.65 -0.15
C HIS A 181 28.65 -15.87 0.66
N GLU A 182 29.59 -16.54 1.32
CA GLU A 182 29.30 -17.67 2.22
C GLU A 182 28.43 -17.25 3.41
N GLU A 183 28.69 -16.08 3.99
CA GLU A 183 27.87 -15.51 5.07
C GLU A 183 26.42 -15.27 4.58
N LEU A 184 26.23 -14.65 3.42
CA LEU A 184 24.90 -14.39 2.86
C LEU A 184 24.15 -15.67 2.45
N LEU A 185 24.86 -16.66 1.92
CA LEU A 185 24.29 -17.99 1.62
C LEU A 185 23.78 -18.69 2.89
N ASN A 186 24.34 -18.36 4.06
CA ASN A 186 23.87 -18.87 5.34
C ASN A 186 22.76 -18.01 5.95
N ASP A 187 22.90 -16.68 5.92
CA ASP A 187 22.05 -15.76 6.67
C ASP A 187 20.69 -15.51 6.00
N LEU A 188 20.64 -15.38 4.66
CA LEU A 188 19.40 -15.08 3.94
C LEU A 188 18.32 -16.19 4.11
N PRO A 189 18.64 -17.49 3.92
CA PRO A 189 17.66 -18.55 4.16
C PRO A 189 17.19 -18.59 5.61
N ARG A 190 18.10 -18.42 6.57
CA ARG A 190 17.77 -18.42 8.01
C ARG A 190 16.82 -17.29 8.38
N LEU A 191 17.06 -16.08 7.88
CA LEU A 191 16.17 -14.94 8.11
C LEU A 191 14.79 -15.16 7.50
N ASN A 192 14.71 -15.85 6.37
CA ASN A 192 13.44 -16.22 5.76
C ASN A 192 12.70 -17.33 6.54
N GLU A 193 13.41 -18.31 7.10
CA GLU A 193 12.84 -19.39 7.92
C GLU A 193 12.36 -18.90 9.30
N ASP A 194 13.06 -17.94 9.90
CA ASP A 194 12.74 -17.38 11.23
C ASP A 194 11.44 -16.56 11.27
N LYS A 195 11.02 -16.01 10.12
CA LYS A 195 9.96 -15.00 10.03
C LYS A 195 8.61 -15.42 10.60
N LEU A 196 8.22 -16.71 10.47
CA LEU A 196 6.88 -17.15 10.87
C LEU A 196 6.69 -17.06 12.38
N ILE A 197 7.69 -17.51 13.14
CA ILE A 197 7.67 -17.47 14.61
C ILE A 197 7.57 -16.02 15.08
N PHE A 198 8.29 -15.12 14.43
CA PHE A 198 8.29 -13.71 14.77
C PHE A 198 6.96 -13.02 14.40
N ILE A 199 6.42 -13.30 13.22
CA ILE A 199 5.14 -12.72 12.76
C ILE A 199 3.97 -13.18 13.63
N ASP A 200 3.93 -14.45 14.04
CA ASP A 200 2.87 -14.97 14.91
C ASP A 200 2.80 -14.18 16.23
N TYR A 201 3.95 -13.90 16.84
CA TYR A 201 4.07 -13.07 18.04
C TYR A 201 3.55 -11.65 17.81
N LEU A 202 3.94 -11.01 16.71
CA LEU A 202 3.52 -9.65 16.39
C LEU A 202 2.02 -9.54 16.13
N VAL A 203 1.45 -10.49 15.38
CA VAL A 203 0.02 -10.53 15.05
C VAL A 203 -0.80 -10.75 16.33
N ALA A 204 -0.40 -11.68 17.19
CA ALA A 204 -1.07 -11.91 18.47
C ALA A 204 -1.07 -10.65 19.35
N SER A 205 0.07 -9.96 19.43
CA SER A 205 0.20 -8.69 20.16
C SER A 205 -0.72 -7.62 19.57
N LEU A 206 -0.69 -7.43 18.25
CA LEU A 206 -1.53 -6.45 17.55
C LEU A 206 -3.02 -6.67 17.82
N ILE A 207 -3.52 -7.89 17.64
CA ILE A 207 -4.93 -8.24 17.84
C ILE A 207 -5.35 -7.98 19.30
N LYS A 208 -4.53 -8.42 20.26
CA LYS A 208 -4.82 -8.25 21.69
C LYS A 208 -4.98 -6.79 22.05
N TYR A 209 -3.96 -5.96 21.79
CA TYR A 209 -3.97 -4.56 22.23
C TYR A 209 -4.97 -3.72 21.44
N GLN A 210 -5.18 -4.00 20.14
CA GLN A 210 -6.25 -3.32 19.39
C GLN A 210 -7.63 -3.65 19.95
N SER A 211 -7.88 -4.91 20.32
CA SER A 211 -9.17 -5.30 20.92
C SER A 211 -9.43 -4.57 22.23
N GLU A 212 -8.41 -4.46 23.09
CA GLU A 212 -8.52 -3.71 24.34
C GLU A 212 -8.72 -2.20 24.13
N PHE A 213 -8.01 -1.60 23.16
CA PHE A 213 -8.24 -0.21 22.76
C PHE A 213 -9.68 0.03 22.32
N HIS A 214 -10.23 -0.79 21.41
CA HIS A 214 -11.60 -0.64 20.94
C HIS A 214 -12.65 -0.86 22.04
N LYS A 215 -12.39 -1.73 23.03
CA LYS A 215 -13.26 -1.87 24.21
C LYS A 215 -13.32 -0.59 25.02
N LYS A 216 -12.17 0.05 25.28
CA LYS A 216 -12.10 1.35 25.98
C LYS A 216 -12.82 2.44 25.21
N VAL A 217 -12.60 2.55 23.90
CA VAL A 217 -13.34 3.50 23.04
C VAL A 217 -14.84 3.24 23.12
N SER A 218 -15.29 2.00 22.93
CA SER A 218 -16.72 1.64 23.01
C SER A 218 -17.35 2.02 24.35
N TYR A 219 -16.62 1.87 25.46
CA TYR A 219 -17.08 2.27 26.79
C TYR A 219 -17.39 3.78 26.86
N GLU A 220 -16.53 4.64 26.31
CA GLU A 220 -16.74 6.10 26.27
C GLU A 220 -18.00 6.49 25.48
N TRP A 221 -18.27 5.81 24.35
CA TRP A 221 -19.44 6.09 23.52
C TRP A 221 -20.76 5.59 24.12
N SER A 222 -20.71 4.57 24.98
CA SER A 222 -21.90 3.86 25.48
C SER A 222 -22.99 4.73 26.15
N PRO A 223 -22.69 5.84 26.87
CA PRO A 223 -23.73 6.64 27.52
C PRO A 223 -24.43 7.61 26.58
N LEU A 224 -23.82 7.99 25.44
CA LEU A 224 -24.28 9.09 24.59
C LEU A 224 -25.71 8.93 24.06
N PRO A 225 -26.14 7.74 23.55
CA PRO A 225 -27.50 7.59 23.01
C PRO A 225 -28.60 7.88 24.04
N SER A 226 -28.32 7.67 25.33
CA SER A 226 -29.31 7.92 26.38
C SER A 226 -29.60 9.42 26.59
N LEU A 227 -28.68 10.30 26.18
CA LEU A 227 -28.81 11.75 26.33
C LEU A 227 -29.77 12.35 25.30
N THR A 228 -29.88 11.74 24.13
CA THR A 228 -30.71 12.22 23.00
C THR A 228 -31.98 11.38 22.78
N LYS A 229 -32.25 10.38 23.64
CA LYS A 229 -33.38 9.44 23.52
C LYS A 229 -34.78 10.08 23.40
N HIS A 230 -34.91 11.35 23.76
CA HIS A 230 -36.17 12.09 23.72
C HIS A 230 -36.40 12.82 22.39
N VAL A 231 -35.39 12.84 21.52
CA VAL A 231 -35.47 13.43 20.17
C VAL A 231 -35.88 12.33 19.19
N ASP A 232 -36.92 12.59 18.41
CA ASP A 232 -37.29 11.72 17.29
C ASP A 232 -36.32 11.94 16.11
N GLU A 233 -35.58 10.88 15.75
CA GLU A 233 -34.59 10.87 14.66
C GLU A 233 -35.19 11.16 13.28
N TYR A 234 -36.51 11.08 13.12
CA TYR A 234 -37.22 11.38 11.87
C TYR A 234 -37.91 12.73 11.83
N SER A 235 -37.95 13.46 12.94
CA SER A 235 -38.68 14.74 13.07
C SER A 235 -38.26 15.80 12.03
N GLY A 236 -37.03 15.73 11.51
CA GLY A 236 -36.53 16.66 10.49
C GLY A 236 -36.88 16.32 9.04
N ARG A 237 -37.47 15.15 8.73
CA ARG A 237 -37.65 14.68 7.34
C ARG A 237 -38.57 15.56 6.50
N ASP A 238 -39.63 16.10 7.10
CA ASP A 238 -40.64 16.91 6.43
C ASP A 238 -40.50 18.41 6.73
N HIS A 239 -39.32 18.84 7.21
CA HIS A 239 -39.09 20.24 7.58
C HIS A 239 -39.28 21.16 6.36
N GLN A 240 -40.24 22.08 6.45
CA GLN A 240 -40.54 22.99 5.35
C GLN A 240 -39.42 24.01 5.14
N PRO A 241 -39.08 24.39 3.89
CA PRO A 241 -38.16 25.49 3.64
C PRO A 241 -38.65 26.77 4.31
N VAL A 242 -37.78 27.40 5.11
CA VAL A 242 -38.09 28.67 5.80
C VAL A 242 -37.86 29.87 4.88
N ILE A 243 -36.94 29.74 3.92
CA ILE A 243 -36.56 30.79 2.99
C ILE A 243 -37.55 30.86 1.82
N THR A 244 -37.81 32.09 1.37
CA THR A 244 -38.65 32.36 0.19
C THR A 244 -38.16 31.57 -1.03
N SER A 245 -39.09 30.96 -1.77
CA SER A 245 -38.75 30.17 -2.96
C SER A 245 -38.04 31.00 -4.02
N VAL A 246 -37.22 30.35 -4.84
CA VAL A 246 -36.42 31.02 -5.88
C VAL A 246 -37.31 31.81 -6.84
N GLU A 247 -38.49 31.31 -7.19
CA GLU A 247 -39.44 31.95 -8.12
C GLU A 247 -40.03 33.25 -7.55
N ARG A 248 -40.07 33.36 -6.21
CA ARG A 248 -40.59 34.53 -5.49
C ARG A 248 -39.46 35.45 -5.01
N SER A 249 -38.21 35.01 -5.10
CA SER A 249 -37.07 35.80 -4.64
C SER A 249 -36.76 36.93 -5.63
N ALA A 250 -36.72 38.16 -5.11
CA ALA A 250 -36.27 39.31 -5.89
C ALA A 250 -34.81 39.15 -6.36
N ALA A 251 -34.00 38.32 -5.69
CA ALA A 251 -32.64 38.01 -6.12
C ALA A 251 -32.61 37.25 -7.47
N SER A 252 -33.69 36.55 -7.82
CA SER A 252 -33.82 35.82 -9.09
C SER A 252 -34.22 36.73 -10.25
N ILE A 253 -34.66 37.95 -9.98
CA ILE A 253 -34.98 38.93 -11.02
C ILE A 253 -33.65 39.47 -11.55
N ASN A 254 -33.26 39.09 -12.76
CA ASN A 254 -32.16 39.76 -13.44
C ASN A 254 -32.63 41.15 -13.88
N LEU A 255 -32.45 42.17 -13.03
CA LEU A 255 -32.80 43.55 -13.36
C LEU A 255 -32.17 44.00 -14.71
N ARG A 256 -30.97 43.52 -15.07
CA ARG A 256 -30.29 43.87 -16.34
C ARG A 256 -30.94 43.26 -17.59
N SER A 257 -31.87 42.32 -17.43
CA SER A 257 -32.68 41.82 -18.54
C SER A 257 -33.80 42.79 -18.95
N ASP A 258 -34.12 43.76 -18.09
CA ASP A 258 -35.12 44.77 -18.37
C ASP A 258 -34.74 45.55 -19.64
N PRO A 259 -35.68 45.75 -20.58
CA PRO A 259 -35.44 46.49 -21.82
C PRO A 259 -34.87 47.90 -21.62
N VAL A 260 -35.08 48.55 -20.47
CA VAL A 260 -34.48 49.86 -20.16
C VAL A 260 -32.96 49.82 -20.25
N PHE A 261 -32.33 48.67 -19.98
CA PHE A 261 -30.90 48.48 -20.13
C PHE A 261 -30.46 48.18 -21.57
N LYS A 262 -31.36 47.63 -22.42
CA LYS A 262 -31.07 47.34 -23.85
C LYS A 262 -31.35 48.52 -24.77
N SER A 263 -32.35 49.36 -24.46
CA SER A 263 -32.71 50.53 -25.27
C SER A 263 -31.62 51.60 -25.25
N ASN A 264 -30.76 51.60 -24.22
CA ASN A 264 -29.58 52.45 -24.14
C ASN A 264 -28.31 51.79 -24.72
N ALA A 265 -28.44 50.97 -25.78
CA ALA A 265 -27.30 50.44 -26.55
C ALA A 265 -26.39 51.52 -27.19
N SER A 266 -26.67 52.81 -26.95
CA SER A 266 -25.80 53.93 -27.33
C SER A 266 -24.71 54.26 -26.29
N ILE A 267 -24.69 53.61 -25.12
CA ILE A 267 -23.46 53.61 -24.31
C ILE A 267 -22.53 52.55 -24.92
N LYS A 268 -21.71 53.00 -25.89
CA LYS A 268 -20.54 52.29 -26.36
C LYS A 268 -19.68 51.89 -25.16
N MET A 269 -19.82 50.65 -24.71
CA MET A 269 -18.80 50.02 -23.87
C MET A 269 -17.51 50.00 -24.68
N LYS A 270 -16.50 50.77 -24.24
CA LYS A 270 -15.13 50.61 -24.73
C LYS A 270 -14.69 49.16 -24.46
N PRO A 271 -14.03 48.47 -25.41
CA PRO A 271 -13.56 47.11 -25.18
C PRO A 271 -12.35 47.13 -24.22
N GLY A 272 -12.49 46.44 -23.09
CA GLY A 272 -11.45 46.18 -22.10
C GLY A 272 -12.10 46.02 -20.71
N ALA A 273 -11.96 44.94 -19.96
CA ALA A 273 -11.05 43.82 -20.03
C ALA A 273 -11.81 42.48 -20.17
N GLN A 274 -11.15 41.52 -20.81
CA GLN A 274 -11.50 40.11 -20.72
C GLN A 274 -11.27 39.66 -19.27
N ASP A 275 -12.23 39.88 -18.38
CA ASP A 275 -12.34 39.06 -17.18
C ASP A 275 -13.34 37.96 -17.48
N GLN A 276 -12.78 36.83 -17.88
CA GLN A 276 -13.44 35.54 -17.94
C GLN A 276 -13.84 35.14 -16.51
N GLN A 277 -14.90 35.75 -15.97
CA GLN A 277 -15.61 35.17 -14.84
C GLN A 277 -16.85 34.48 -15.39
N GLN A 278 -16.62 33.23 -15.77
CA GLN A 278 -17.62 32.22 -16.04
C GLN A 278 -18.46 32.01 -14.77
N TYR A 279 -19.40 32.91 -14.49
CA TYR A 279 -20.58 32.52 -13.72
C TYR A 279 -21.50 31.81 -14.71
N SER A 280 -21.29 30.51 -14.83
CA SER A 280 -22.18 29.59 -15.52
C SER A 280 -23.61 29.84 -15.03
N THR A 281 -24.43 30.40 -15.91
CA THR A 281 -25.88 30.29 -15.85
C THR A 281 -26.22 28.82 -15.85
N VAL A 282 -26.60 28.29 -14.70
CA VAL A 282 -27.09 26.92 -14.56
C VAL A 282 -28.55 26.89 -15.01
N ASP A 283 -28.78 27.15 -16.30
CA ASP A 283 -30.10 27.04 -16.94
C ASP A 283 -29.94 26.66 -18.42
N LYS A 284 -29.34 25.49 -18.64
CA LYS A 284 -29.58 24.64 -19.81
C LYS A 284 -29.60 23.21 -19.29
N ASP A 285 -30.78 22.77 -18.88
CA ASP A 285 -31.30 21.40 -19.05
C ASP A 285 -32.46 21.11 -18.09
N ILE A 286 -33.47 21.98 -18.00
CA ILE A 286 -34.79 21.54 -17.54
C ILE A 286 -35.86 22.21 -18.42
N HIS A 287 -35.95 21.77 -19.67
CA HIS A 287 -37.25 21.74 -20.32
C HIS A 287 -38.15 20.82 -19.49
N GLN A 288 -39.13 21.45 -18.84
CA GLN A 288 -40.50 20.99 -18.64
C GLN A 288 -40.73 19.48 -18.69
N SER A 289 -40.99 18.94 -17.49
CA SER A 289 -42.01 17.96 -17.16
C SER A 289 -42.75 17.29 -18.33
N PRO A 290 -42.85 15.95 -18.27
CA PRO A 290 -44.18 15.43 -18.01
C PRO A 290 -44.21 14.65 -16.70
N ASN A 291 -45.12 15.10 -15.85
CA ASN A 291 -45.82 14.38 -14.80
C ASN A 291 -45.59 12.84 -14.77
N PRO A 292 -45.10 12.29 -13.64
CA PRO A 292 -45.43 10.92 -13.28
C PRO A 292 -46.10 10.89 -11.90
N SER A 293 -47.37 11.28 -11.85
CA SER A 293 -48.31 10.69 -10.90
C SER A 293 -48.69 9.30 -11.40
N ASN A 294 -47.92 8.29 -11.01
CA ASN A 294 -48.33 6.89 -10.75
C ASN A 294 -47.10 5.98 -10.72
N LEU A 295 -46.31 6.04 -9.65
CA LEU A 295 -45.59 4.85 -9.21
C LEU A 295 -46.21 4.39 -7.90
N ASN A 296 -47.32 3.70 -8.10
CA ASN A 296 -48.03 2.91 -7.11
C ASN A 296 -47.08 1.77 -6.68
N LEU A 297 -46.22 2.02 -5.68
CA LEU A 297 -45.46 0.95 -5.03
C LEU A 297 -46.42 0.19 -4.11
N GLN A 298 -47.26 -0.63 -4.74
CA GLN A 298 -47.95 -1.71 -4.08
C GLN A 298 -46.91 -2.58 -3.39
N LYS A 299 -47.12 -2.77 -2.08
CA LYS A 299 -46.65 -3.92 -1.32
C LYS A 299 -46.75 -5.18 -2.18
N SER A 300 -45.61 -5.75 -2.54
CA SER A 300 -45.52 -7.18 -2.80
C SER A 300 -44.30 -7.75 -2.07
N THR A 301 -44.59 -8.90 -1.48
CA THR A 301 -43.86 -9.76 -0.56
C THR A 301 -42.45 -10.16 -1.00
N PRO A 302 -41.58 -10.57 -0.05
CA PRO A 302 -40.21 -10.98 -0.36
C PRO A 302 -40.19 -12.40 -0.93
N ASN A 303 -39.49 -12.61 -2.05
CA ASN A 303 -39.23 -13.93 -2.60
C ASN A 303 -37.73 -14.29 -2.51
N PRO A 304 -37.37 -15.57 -2.30
CA PRO A 304 -36.08 -15.99 -1.77
C PRO A 304 -35.14 -16.62 -2.83
N TYR A 305 -33.87 -16.74 -2.42
CA TYR A 305 -32.77 -17.56 -2.96
C TYR A 305 -32.12 -17.19 -4.30
N GLY A 306 -30.82 -16.93 -4.21
CA GLY A 306 -29.83 -17.65 -5.03
C GLY A 306 -29.37 -16.96 -6.32
N GLY A 307 -28.34 -16.13 -6.21
CA GLY A 307 -27.60 -15.62 -7.37
C GLY A 307 -26.28 -14.99 -6.94
N ALA A 308 -25.27 -15.83 -6.67
CA ALA A 308 -23.90 -15.38 -6.48
C ALA A 308 -23.39 -14.73 -7.77
N SER A 309 -23.41 -13.40 -7.82
CA SER A 309 -22.50 -12.63 -8.67
C SER A 309 -21.41 -12.12 -7.75
N ALA A 310 -20.17 -12.56 -8.02
CA ALA A 310 -19.00 -12.15 -7.29
C ALA A 310 -18.90 -10.61 -7.26
N PRO A 311 -18.50 -10.01 -6.12
CA PRO A 311 -18.31 -8.57 -6.05
C PRO A 311 -17.16 -8.17 -6.99
N PRO A 312 -17.23 -7.01 -7.67
CA PRO A 312 -16.11 -6.53 -8.47
C PRO A 312 -14.88 -6.30 -7.59
N PRO A 313 -13.65 -6.54 -8.07
CA PRO A 313 -12.45 -6.39 -7.26
C PRO A 313 -12.26 -4.93 -6.83
N LEU A 314 -12.47 -4.68 -5.54
CA LEU A 314 -12.04 -3.47 -4.88
C LEU A 314 -10.53 -3.56 -4.66
N TYR A 315 -9.70 -3.02 -5.56
CA TYR A 315 -8.45 -2.34 -5.25
C TYR A 315 -7.96 -1.64 -6.54
N GLY A 316 -7.99 -0.32 -6.53
CA GLY A 316 -7.65 0.51 -7.67
C GLY A 316 -6.16 0.51 -8.01
N GLY A 317 -5.90 0.64 -9.32
CA GLY A 317 -4.85 1.54 -9.80
C GLY A 317 -3.42 0.99 -9.86
N GLY A 318 -3.23 -0.18 -10.43
CA GLY A 318 -1.94 -0.59 -10.99
C GLY A 318 -2.23 -1.63 -12.06
N GLY A 319 -1.87 -1.38 -13.32
CA GLY A 319 -2.16 -2.31 -14.41
C GLY A 319 -1.57 -3.68 -14.08
N SER A 320 -2.41 -4.62 -13.69
CA SER A 320 -1.95 -5.97 -13.37
C SER A 320 -1.57 -6.61 -14.69
N SER A 321 -0.28 -6.65 -14.98
CA SER A 321 0.25 -7.38 -16.12
C SER A 321 0.00 -8.87 -15.87
N THR A 322 -0.30 -9.64 -16.92
CA THR A 322 -0.47 -11.09 -16.81
C THR A 322 0.58 -11.79 -17.65
N ALA A 323 1.08 -12.93 -17.22
CA ALA A 323 2.02 -13.74 -18.00
C ALA A 323 1.44 -15.13 -18.24
N THR A 324 1.75 -15.71 -19.39
CA THR A 324 1.44 -17.11 -19.71
C THR A 324 2.61 -18.00 -19.33
N ALA A 325 2.35 -19.09 -18.60
CA ALA A 325 3.34 -20.11 -18.31
C ALA A 325 3.72 -20.90 -19.58
N LEU A 326 5.01 -20.95 -19.92
CA LEU A 326 5.54 -21.67 -21.07
C LEU A 326 5.79 -23.16 -20.77
N TYR A 327 6.06 -23.48 -19.50
CA TYR A 327 6.40 -24.81 -19.02
C TYR A 327 5.75 -25.07 -17.65
N ASP A 328 5.64 -26.35 -17.29
CA ASP A 328 5.23 -26.74 -15.94
C ASP A 328 6.31 -26.38 -14.91
N PHE A 329 5.89 -25.90 -13.74
CA PHE A 329 6.78 -25.62 -12.62
C PHE A 329 6.11 -26.05 -11.32
N THR A 330 6.83 -26.81 -10.49
CA THR A 330 6.36 -27.26 -9.18
C THR A 330 7.18 -26.55 -8.11
N GLY A 331 6.54 -25.65 -7.37
CA GLY A 331 7.16 -24.94 -6.26
C GLY A 331 7.66 -25.89 -5.18
N VAL A 332 8.82 -25.57 -4.61
CA VAL A 332 9.48 -26.38 -3.58
C VAL A 332 8.90 -26.11 -2.18
N ASP A 333 8.42 -24.89 -1.94
CA ASP A 333 7.78 -24.49 -0.69
C ASP A 333 6.67 -23.45 -0.92
N SER A 334 6.05 -22.98 0.18
CA SER A 334 4.92 -22.06 0.16
C SER A 334 5.22 -20.67 -0.38
N SER A 335 6.49 -20.33 -0.63
CA SER A 335 6.86 -19.07 -1.26
C SER A 335 6.91 -19.15 -2.79
N GLU A 336 6.87 -20.35 -3.37
CA GLU A 336 6.92 -20.57 -4.82
C GLU A 336 5.54 -20.95 -5.36
N LEU A 337 5.18 -20.40 -6.52
CA LEU A 337 3.98 -20.82 -7.23
C LEU A 337 4.20 -22.18 -7.88
N SER A 338 3.16 -23.02 -7.87
CA SER A 338 3.10 -24.21 -8.72
C SER A 338 2.09 -23.96 -9.84
N PHE A 339 2.49 -24.21 -11.09
CA PHE A 339 1.67 -23.93 -12.27
C PHE A 339 1.98 -24.89 -13.41
N ARG A 340 1.05 -25.00 -14.35
CA ARG A 340 1.18 -25.79 -15.58
C ARG A 340 1.37 -24.88 -16.78
N ALA A 341 1.98 -25.41 -17.83
CA ALA A 341 2.07 -24.73 -19.12
C ALA A 341 0.68 -24.31 -19.61
N GLY A 342 0.54 -23.04 -20.00
CA GLY A 342 -0.71 -22.42 -20.41
C GLY A 342 -1.46 -21.70 -19.30
N ASP A 343 -1.09 -21.87 -18.03
CA ASP A 343 -1.70 -21.10 -16.93
C ASP A 343 -1.41 -19.60 -17.10
N ILE A 344 -2.40 -18.78 -16.77
CA ILE A 344 -2.28 -17.32 -16.79
C ILE A 344 -2.05 -16.84 -15.35
N ILE A 345 -0.89 -16.25 -15.12
CA ILE A 345 -0.45 -15.77 -13.82
C ILE A 345 -0.58 -14.25 -13.79
N THR A 346 -1.22 -13.74 -12.74
CA THR A 346 -1.28 -12.30 -12.45
C THR A 346 0.07 -11.87 -11.90
N ILE A 347 0.77 -10.95 -12.58
CA ILE A 347 2.11 -10.50 -12.19
C ILE A 347 2.01 -9.22 -11.37
N HIS A 348 2.59 -9.26 -10.17
CA HIS A 348 2.68 -8.13 -9.24
C HIS A 348 4.04 -7.44 -9.32
N LYS A 349 5.12 -8.20 -9.59
CA LYS A 349 6.48 -7.69 -9.78
C LYS A 349 7.26 -8.57 -10.76
N SER A 350 7.91 -7.97 -11.75
CA SER A 350 8.69 -8.67 -12.79
C SER A 350 10.16 -8.24 -12.83
N GLU A 351 10.74 -7.99 -11.65
CA GLU A 351 12.15 -7.60 -11.51
C GLU A 351 13.03 -8.82 -11.24
N GLY A 352 14.16 -8.93 -11.96
CA GLY A 352 15.11 -10.04 -11.78
C GLY A 352 14.66 -11.39 -12.36
N GLU A 353 15.31 -12.45 -11.88
CA GLU A 353 15.12 -13.83 -12.37
C GLU A 353 13.85 -14.50 -11.79
N TRP A 354 13.36 -13.99 -10.66
CA TRP A 354 12.19 -14.51 -9.96
C TRP A 354 11.13 -13.42 -9.86
N TRP A 355 9.97 -13.66 -10.47
CA TRP A 355 8.86 -12.71 -10.50
C TRP A 355 7.87 -13.05 -9.40
N GLU A 356 7.24 -12.02 -8.83
CA GLU A 356 6.14 -12.20 -7.89
C GLU A 356 4.82 -12.22 -8.64
N GLY A 357 4.04 -13.27 -8.43
CA GLY A 357 2.75 -13.45 -9.08
C GLY A 357 1.71 -14.11 -8.19
N GLU A 358 0.52 -14.22 -8.76
CA GLU A 358 -0.64 -14.85 -8.12
C GLU A 358 -1.36 -15.75 -9.12
N LEU A 359 -1.66 -16.97 -8.68
CA LEU A 359 -2.44 -17.95 -9.43
C LEU A 359 -3.48 -18.58 -8.49
N ASN A 360 -4.76 -18.51 -8.86
CA ASN A 360 -5.88 -19.05 -8.08
C ASN A 360 -5.92 -18.56 -6.61
N GLY A 361 -5.56 -17.30 -6.37
CA GLY A 361 -5.49 -16.71 -5.02
C GLY A 361 -4.26 -17.08 -4.20
N ILE A 362 -3.38 -17.93 -4.74
CA ILE A 362 -2.09 -18.27 -4.12
C ILE A 362 -1.05 -17.29 -4.64
N TYR A 363 -0.34 -16.64 -3.72
CA TYR A 363 0.76 -15.74 -4.02
C TYR A 363 2.10 -16.46 -3.90
N GLY A 364 3.04 -16.21 -4.81
CA GLY A 364 4.39 -16.73 -4.70
C GLY A 364 5.32 -16.26 -5.83
N PHE A 365 6.54 -16.77 -5.79
CA PHE A 365 7.56 -16.56 -6.79
C PHE A 365 7.43 -17.56 -7.94
N ALA A 366 7.62 -17.08 -9.15
CA ALA A 366 7.72 -17.87 -10.36
C ALA A 366 9.01 -17.50 -11.12
N PRO A 367 9.74 -18.48 -11.69
CA PRO A 367 10.92 -18.18 -12.48
C PRO A 367 10.52 -17.40 -13.74
N GLY A 368 11.05 -16.19 -13.91
CA GLY A 368 10.71 -15.31 -15.03
C GLY A 368 11.02 -15.95 -16.39
N SER A 369 12.04 -16.80 -16.47
CA SER A 369 12.39 -17.58 -17.66
C SER A 369 11.35 -18.61 -18.09
N TYR A 370 10.39 -18.97 -17.22
CA TYR A 370 9.28 -19.88 -17.53
C TYR A 370 8.04 -19.13 -17.99
N LEU A 371 8.05 -17.80 -17.92
CA LEU A 371 6.88 -16.97 -18.14
C LEU A 371 7.09 -16.09 -19.38
N ARG A 372 6.02 -15.89 -20.13
CA ARG A 372 5.96 -14.90 -21.20
C ARG A 372 4.94 -13.84 -20.82
N MET A 373 5.40 -12.60 -20.63
CA MET A 373 4.52 -11.44 -20.44
C MET A 373 3.49 -11.36 -21.58
N ASN A 374 2.22 -11.17 -21.25
CA ASN A 374 1.13 -11.09 -22.23
C ASN A 374 1.05 -9.74 -22.92
#